data_AF-A0A6C0F1I6-F1
#
_entry.id   AF-A0A6C0F1I6-F1
#
_cell.length_a   1.000
_cell.length_b   1.000
_cell.length_c   1.000
_cell.angle_alpha   90.00
_cell.angle_beta   90.00
_cell.angle_gamma   90.00
#
_symmetry.space_group_name_H-M   'P 1'
#
loop_
_entity.id
_entity.type
_entity.pdbx_description
1 polymer ?
#
loop_
_entity_poly.entity_id
_entity_poly.type
_entity_poly.pdbx_seq_one_letter_code
_entity_poly.pdbx_strand_id
1 'polypeptide(L)' 'MNGAPMLYKNGVGQYDTNNNLIKEFECKYDCIKSLAISDKTLTKALTKNIPYNGHYYKEIGEKLKMM' A
#
# COMPACT_ATOMS: atom_id res chain seq x y z
N MET A 1 -24.55 -12.71 10.98
CA MET A 1 -23.90 -11.79 10.03
C MET A 1 -22.49 -11.52 10.54
N ASN A 2 -21.48 -12.26 10.08
CA ASN A 2 -20.08 -12.05 10.50
C ASN A 2 -19.31 -11.51 9.30
N GLY A 3 -19.43 -10.19 9.08
CA GLY A 3 -18.61 -9.48 8.10
C GLY A 3 -17.14 -9.56 8.53
N ALA A 4 -16.29 -10.04 7.64
CA ALA A 4 -14.92 -10.49 7.87
C ALA A 4 -14.06 -9.53 8.74
N PRO A 5 -13.08 -10.06 9.50
CA PRO A 5 -12.16 -9.23 10.27
C PRO A 5 -11.40 -8.32 9.28
N MET A 6 -11.51 -7.01 9.44
CA MET A 6 -10.68 -6.05 8.70
C MET A 6 -9.23 -6.20 9.18
N LEU A 7 -8.51 -7.16 8.58
CA LEU A 7 -7.11 -7.50 8.84
C LEU A 7 -6.12 -6.53 8.19
N TYR A 8 -6.61 -5.54 7.43
CA TYR A 8 -5.76 -4.67 6.64
C TYR A 8 -5.50 -3.39 7.40
N LYS A 9 -4.57 -3.40 8.34
CA LYS A 9 -4.10 -2.20 9.01
C LYS A 9 -2.64 -1.94 8.63
N ASN A 10 -2.44 -1.87 7.30
CA ASN A 10 -1.14 -1.65 6.67
C ASN A 10 -1.32 -0.51 5.68
N GLY A 11 -1.11 0.71 6.16
CA GLY A 11 -1.10 1.90 5.32
C GLY A 11 -0.09 1.75 4.18
N VAL A 12 -0.44 2.25 2.99
CA VAL A 12 0.41 2.17 1.80
C VAL A 12 0.73 3.58 1.34
N GLY A 13 2.00 3.87 1.13
CA GLY A 13 2.47 5.11 0.54
C GLY A 13 2.81 4.92 -0.92
N GLN A 14 2.37 5.85 -1.75
CA GLN A 14 2.83 6.05 -3.11
C GLN A 14 3.94 7.09 -3.11
N TYR A 15 5.09 6.72 -3.67
CA TYR A 15 6.28 7.53 -3.75
C TYR A 15 6.65 7.76 -5.21
N ASP A 16 7.19 8.93 -5.53
CA ASP A 16 7.76 9.21 -6.84
C ASP A 16 9.11 8.49 -7.05
N THR A 17 9.62 8.50 -8.26
CA THR A 17 11.02 8.17 -8.59
C THR A 17 12.05 8.92 -7.76
N ASN A 18 11.73 10.14 -7.31
CA ASN A 18 12.55 10.94 -6.40
C ASN A 18 12.37 10.55 -4.92
N ASN A 19 11.68 9.43 -4.64
CA ASN A 19 11.37 8.97 -3.29
C ASN A 19 10.48 9.94 -2.48
N ASN A 20 9.83 10.90 -3.13
CA ASN A 20 8.90 11.83 -2.52
C ASN A 20 7.53 11.18 -2.35
N LEU A 21 6.95 11.26 -1.16
CA LEU A 21 5.60 10.75 -0.88
C LEU A 21 4.57 11.61 -1.63
N ILE A 22 3.87 11.01 -2.58
CA ILE A 22 2.82 11.67 -3.37
C ILE A 22 1.47 11.46 -2.71
N LYS A 23 1.20 10.23 -2.26
CA LYS A 23 -0.12 9.87 -1.74
C LYS A 23 -0.01 8.81 -0.66
N GLU A 24 -0.81 8.94 0.38
CA GLU A 24 -0.98 7.93 1.42
C GLU A 24 -2.36 7.29 1.27
N PHE A 25 -2.38 5.98 1.44
CA PHE A 25 -3.58 5.17 1.46
C PHE A 25 -3.70 4.54 2.84
N GLU A 26 -4.92 4.49 3.34
CA GLU A 26 -5.22 3.87 4.64
C GLU A 26 -4.88 2.37 4.62
N CYS A 27 -5.09 1.71 3.48
CA CYS A 27 -4.92 0.26 3.31
C CYS A 27 -4.51 -0.12 1.89
N LYS A 28 -4.00 -1.36 1.73
CA LYS A 28 -3.76 -1.99 0.41
C LYS A 28 -5.00 -1.99 -0.48
N TYR A 29 -6.18 -2.27 0.08
CA TYR A 29 -7.43 -2.30 -0.68
C TYR A 29 -7.82 -0.92 -1.22
N ASP A 30 -7.65 0.12 -0.42
CA ASP A 30 -7.92 1.50 -0.84
C ASP A 30 -6.95 1.93 -1.96
N CYS A 31 -5.68 1.58 -1.82
CA CYS A 31 -4.67 1.75 -2.87
C CYS A 31 -5.07 1.03 -4.17
N ILE A 32 -5.47 -0.24 -4.09
CA ILE A 32 -5.95 -1.05 -5.23
C ILE A 32 -7.15 -0.39 -5.91
N LYS A 33 -8.14 0.03 -5.11
CA LYS A 33 -9.37 0.63 -5.64
C LYS A 33 -9.12 2.02 -6.24
N SER A 34 -8.30 2.85 -5.59
CA SER A 34 -7.98 4.21 -6.06
C SER A 34 -7.10 4.23 -7.30
N LEU A 35 -6.22 3.23 -7.47
CA LEU A 35 -5.26 3.17 -8.58
C LEU A 35 -5.64 2.13 -9.64
N ALA A 36 -6.76 1.42 -9.44
CA ALA A 36 -7.18 0.28 -10.26
C ALA A 36 -6.07 -0.77 -10.47
N ILE A 37 -5.20 -0.95 -9.48
CA ILE A 37 -4.10 -1.91 -9.54
C ILE A 37 -4.56 -3.28 -9.06
N SER A 38 -4.08 -4.37 -9.65
CA SER A 38 -4.38 -5.70 -9.13
C SER A 38 -3.59 -5.99 -7.84
N ASP A 39 -4.19 -6.75 -6.92
CA ASP A 39 -3.55 -7.19 -5.67
C ASP A 39 -2.17 -7.83 -5.89
N LYS A 40 -2.05 -8.73 -6.89
CA LYS A 40 -0.77 -9.34 -7.27
C LYS A 40 0.29 -8.31 -7.66
N THR A 41 -0.13 -7.25 -8.35
CA THR A 41 0.77 -6.19 -8.81
C THR A 41 1.18 -5.29 -7.66
N LEU A 42 0.25 -4.89 -6.79
CA LEU A 42 0.58 -4.14 -5.59
C LEU A 42 1.52 -4.94 -4.69
N THR A 43 1.23 -6.21 -4.44
CA THR A 43 2.08 -7.09 -3.63
C THR A 43 3.46 -7.23 -4.25
N LYS A 44 3.58 -7.40 -5.56
CA LYS A 44 4.89 -7.38 -6.24
C LYS A 44 5.59 -6.03 -6.10
N ALA A 45 4.88 -4.92 -6.25
CA ALA A 45 5.46 -3.59 -6.08
C ALA A 45 5.99 -3.38 -4.66
N LEU A 46 5.27 -3.83 -3.65
CA LEU A 46 5.68 -3.79 -2.24
C LEU A 46 6.85 -4.74 -1.94
N THR A 47 6.72 -6.03 -2.28
CA THR A 47 7.70 -7.09 -1.96
C THR A 47 8.98 -6.99 -2.78
N LYS A 48 8.86 -6.73 -4.09
CA LYS A 48 10.01 -6.62 -5.00
C LYS A 48 10.49 -5.19 -5.19
N ASN A 49 9.84 -4.21 -4.55
CA ASN A 49 10.15 -2.79 -4.71
C ASN A 49 10.14 -2.32 -6.17
N ILE A 50 9.16 -2.80 -6.94
CA ILE A 50 9.04 -2.49 -8.38
C ILE A 50 8.16 -1.26 -8.54
N PRO A 51 8.59 -0.24 -9.31
CA PRO A 51 7.73 0.89 -9.61
C PRO A 51 6.59 0.45 -10.53
N TYR A 52 5.37 0.86 -10.21
CA TYR A 52 4.22 0.71 -11.08
C TYR A 52 3.77 2.07 -11.56
N ASN A 53 3.64 2.20 -12.89
CA ASN A 53 3.26 3.46 -13.54
C ASN A 53 4.16 4.65 -13.16
N GLY A 54 5.47 4.41 -13.00
CA GLY A 54 6.44 5.44 -12.58
C GLY A 54 6.45 5.74 -11.08
N HIS A 55 5.64 5.05 -10.28
CA HIS A 55 5.51 5.29 -8.85
C HIS A 55 5.94 4.06 -8.04
N TYR A 56 6.63 4.30 -6.94
CA TYR A 56 6.98 3.28 -5.95
C TYR A 56 5.89 3.14 -4.91
N TYR A 57 5.73 1.93 -4.39
CA TYR A 57 4.77 1.63 -3.34
C TYR A 57 5.53 1.06 -2.16
N LYS A 58 5.28 1.59 -0.96
CA LYS A 58 5.86 1.05 0.27
C LYS A 58 4.78 0.93 1.33
N GLU A 59 4.88 -0.11 2.15
CA GLU A 59 4.04 -0.25 3.33
C GLU A 59 4.53 0.76 4.36
N ILE A 60 3.68 1.72 4.71
CA ILE A 60 3.99 2.71 5.76
C ILE A 60 3.86 2.04 7.13
N GLY A 61 3.06 0.96 7.21
CA GLY A 61 2.89 0.13 8.40
C GLY A 61 2.20 0.89 9.53
N GLU A 62 1.42 0.18 10.35
CA GLU A 62 1.10 0.73 11.66
C GLU A 62 2.41 1.01 12.39
N LYS A 63 2.53 2.22 12.94
CA LYS A 63 3.45 2.50 14.04
C LYS A 63 3.23 1.40 15.07
N LEU A 64 4.09 0.38 15.06
CA LEU A 64 4.17 -0.66 16.08
C LEU A 64 4.31 0.12 17.39
N LYS A 65 3.18 0.32 18.07
CA LYS A 65 3.19 0.78 19.44
C LYS A 65 3.65 -0.45 20.22
N MET A 66 4.97 -0.52 20.32
CA MET A 66 5.75 -1.39 21.18
C MET A 66 5.02 -1.63 22.49
N MET A 67 4.84 -2.91 22.82
CA MET A 67 4.98 -3.49 24.15
C MET A 67 5.38 -4.95 23.98
#